data_AF-A0A178ICT3-F1
#
_entry.id   AF-A0A178ICT3-F1
#
_cell.length_a   1.000
_cell.length_b   1.000
_cell.length_c   1.000
_cell.angle_alpha   90.00
_cell.angle_beta   90.00
_cell.angle_gamma   90.00
#
_symmetry.space_group_name_H-M   'P 1'
#
loop_
_entity.id
_entity.type
_entity.pdbx_description
1 polymer ?
#
loop_
_entity_poly.entity_id
_entity_poly.type
_entity_poly.pdbx_seq_one_letter_code
_entity_poly.pdbx_strand_id
1 'polypeptide(L)'
;MPRLTLLALCLALVPLADAAAAPAATERPGKPAPKPLFRDPIFDGAADPVVIWNKAEARWFMFYTNRRANVAGLDGVAWVHGTPVGIAESTDGGATWTRRGDARFHGLPAPEGGEAGAGGKDALLTHWAPDVIGHDGLYHMFLTLVPGVFKDWRHPRDIVHLTSRDLIDWRYESTLKLASDRVIDACVFPLPGGGWRLWYNNERDGKSIYYADSPDLYHWTDKGKVSGVGERPGEGPFVFRWKGRHWMLVDLWRGLGVYRSDDLLNWTAQADNLLATPGRGPDDGVNGGHCCVVVSADGGRAWCFYFTHPGRDGTISPDDRNASALRRSSIQVVELREENGILSCDRDAVTRIDLKP
;
A
#
# COMPACT_ATOMS: atom_id res chain seq x y z
N MET A 1 25.27 94.78 -5.87
CA MET A 1 23.90 94.26 -5.63
C MET A 1 23.59 93.19 -6.67
N PRO A 2 23.44 91.93 -6.25
CA PRO A 2 22.43 91.05 -6.82
C PRO A 2 21.60 90.36 -5.72
N ARG A 3 20.30 90.13 -6.01
CA ARG A 3 19.32 89.50 -5.13
C ARG A 3 19.46 87.97 -5.22
N LEU A 4 19.52 87.28 -4.06
CA LEU A 4 19.33 85.84 -3.96
C LEU A 4 17.85 85.53 -3.66
N THR A 5 17.26 84.68 -4.49
CA THR A 5 15.92 84.12 -4.30
C THR A 5 16.06 82.77 -3.62
N LEU A 6 15.43 82.58 -2.46
CA LEU A 6 15.46 81.34 -1.69
C LEU A 6 14.32 80.42 -2.17
N LEU A 7 14.65 79.21 -2.64
CA LEU A 7 13.68 78.19 -3.05
C LEU A 7 13.37 77.29 -1.84
N ALA A 8 12.12 77.29 -1.37
CA ALA A 8 11.67 76.43 -0.27
C ALA A 8 11.27 75.05 -0.80
N LEU A 9 11.97 74.01 -0.34
CA LEU A 9 11.69 72.61 -0.66
C LEU A 9 10.71 72.04 0.39
N CYS A 10 9.47 71.76 -0.01
CA CYS A 10 8.49 71.08 0.85
C CYS A 10 8.71 69.56 0.77
N LEU A 11 9.18 68.94 1.86
CA LEU A 11 9.18 67.47 2.01
C LEU A 11 7.77 67.00 2.41
N ALA A 12 7.14 66.20 1.55
CA ALA A 12 5.93 65.45 1.90
C ALA A 12 6.31 64.18 2.66
N LEU A 13 5.80 64.04 3.89
CA LEU A 13 5.88 62.82 4.69
C LEU A 13 4.86 61.80 4.18
N VAL A 14 5.34 60.68 3.63
CA VAL A 14 4.52 59.51 3.30
C VAL A 14 4.41 58.63 4.55
N PRO A 15 3.21 58.24 5.01
CA PRO A 15 3.08 57.35 6.15
C PRO A 15 3.50 55.93 5.77
N LEU A 16 4.39 55.34 6.57
CA LEU A 16 4.73 53.93 6.51
C LEU A 16 3.50 53.12 6.94
N ALA A 17 2.90 52.38 6.02
CA ALA A 17 1.88 51.40 6.34
C ALA A 17 2.53 50.24 7.10
N ASP A 18 2.03 49.94 8.30
CA ASP A 18 2.38 48.74 9.06
C ASP A 18 2.08 47.51 8.21
N ALA A 19 3.14 46.79 7.82
CA ALA A 19 3.02 45.50 7.17
C ALA A 19 2.50 44.50 8.22
N ALA A 20 1.19 44.27 8.22
CA ALA A 20 0.59 43.19 9.00
C ALA A 20 1.26 41.87 8.63
N ALA A 21 1.98 41.29 9.58
CA ALA A 21 2.58 39.97 9.43
C ALA A 21 1.48 38.96 9.06
N ALA A 22 1.64 38.28 7.92
CA ALA A 22 0.78 37.17 7.55
C ALA A 22 0.78 36.14 8.69
N PRO A 23 -0.39 35.60 9.10
CA PRO A 23 -0.43 34.59 10.14
C PRO A 23 0.45 33.41 9.71
N ALA A 24 1.39 33.01 10.59
CA ALA A 24 2.19 31.82 10.38
C ALA A 24 1.24 30.66 10.08
N ALA A 25 1.45 29.97 8.95
CA ALA A 25 0.66 28.81 8.58
C ALA A 25 0.70 27.83 9.76
N THR A 26 -0.44 27.65 10.43
CA THR A 26 -0.56 26.67 11.51
C THR A 26 -0.16 25.31 10.94
N GLU A 27 0.89 24.70 11.51
CA GLU A 27 1.32 23.37 11.08
C GLU A 27 0.13 22.42 11.10
N ARG A 28 -0.05 21.64 10.02
CA ARG A 28 -1.14 20.67 9.96
C ARG A 28 -1.02 19.69 11.15
N PRO A 29 -2.15 19.29 11.78
CA PRO A 29 -2.13 18.37 12.90
C PRO A 29 -1.50 17.02 12.52
N GLY A 30 -1.01 16.29 13.53
CA GLY A 30 -0.32 15.01 13.35
C GLY A 30 1.17 15.08 13.65
N LYS A 31 1.76 13.89 13.84
CA LYS A 31 3.18 13.72 14.14
C LYS A 31 3.98 13.46 12.87
N PRO A 32 5.22 13.96 12.76
CA PRO A 32 6.07 13.63 11.62
C PRO A 32 6.37 12.13 11.60
N ALA A 33 6.07 11.47 10.49
CA ALA A 33 6.46 10.09 10.24
C ALA A 33 7.95 10.02 9.83
N PRO A 34 8.71 9.02 10.31
CA PRO A 34 10.08 8.79 9.87
C PRO A 34 10.10 8.29 8.42
N LYS A 35 11.29 8.39 7.81
CA LYS A 35 11.55 7.98 6.43
C LYS A 35 12.86 7.17 6.37
N PRO A 36 12.81 5.83 6.18
CA PRO A 36 11.62 5.00 5.98
C PRO A 36 10.70 4.96 7.19
N LEU A 37 9.42 4.64 6.96
CA LEU A 37 8.41 4.48 8.01
C LEU A 37 8.68 3.23 8.83
N PHE A 38 8.95 2.11 8.15
CA PHE A 38 9.16 0.81 8.78
C PHE A 38 10.07 -0.08 7.92
N ARG A 39 10.94 -0.83 8.61
CA ARG A 39 11.73 -1.93 8.05
C ARG A 39 11.56 -3.14 8.94
N ASP A 40 11.37 -4.30 8.33
CA ASP A 40 11.28 -5.54 9.11
C ASP A 40 12.66 -5.87 9.71
N PRO A 41 12.78 -6.01 11.04
CA PRO A 41 14.06 -6.27 11.70
C PRO A 41 14.57 -7.71 11.52
N ILE A 42 13.76 -8.64 10.98
CA ILE A 42 14.14 -10.04 10.86
C ILE A 42 14.71 -10.34 9.48
N PHE A 43 13.97 -10.03 8.42
CA PHE A 43 14.31 -10.39 7.05
C PHE A 43 14.59 -9.18 6.14
N ASP A 44 14.34 -7.96 6.61
CA ASP A 44 14.57 -6.69 5.89
C ASP A 44 13.83 -6.60 4.54
N GLY A 45 12.68 -7.28 4.44
CA GLY A 45 11.90 -7.40 3.21
C GLY A 45 10.42 -7.07 3.39
N ALA A 46 10.09 -6.02 4.15
CA ALA A 46 8.72 -5.58 4.34
C ALA A 46 8.14 -4.99 3.03
N ALA A 47 7.04 -5.55 2.54
CA ALA A 47 6.38 -5.15 1.30
C ALA A 47 4.86 -5.31 1.39
N ASP A 48 4.14 -4.76 0.41
CA ASP A 48 2.69 -4.94 0.22
C ASP A 48 1.88 -4.70 1.51
N PRO A 49 1.96 -3.48 2.09
CA PRO A 49 1.37 -3.20 3.39
C PRO A 49 -0.17 -3.10 3.30
N VAL A 50 -0.87 -3.51 4.36
CA VAL A 50 -2.26 -3.12 4.65
C VAL A 50 -2.38 -2.67 6.10
N VAL A 51 -3.05 -1.54 6.33
CA VAL A 51 -3.18 -0.92 7.64
C VAL A 51 -4.63 -0.94 8.12
N ILE A 52 -4.86 -1.43 9.33
CA ILE A 52 -6.19 -1.54 9.93
C ILE A 52 -6.16 -1.25 11.43
N TRP A 53 -7.24 -0.70 11.96
CA TRP A 53 -7.41 -0.49 13.39
C TRP A 53 -7.77 -1.80 14.11
N ASN A 54 -6.93 -2.21 15.05
CA ASN A 54 -7.26 -3.22 16.04
C ASN A 54 -8.10 -2.61 17.15
N LYS A 55 -9.41 -2.91 17.13
CA LYS A 55 -10.39 -2.37 18.08
C LYS A 55 -10.15 -2.89 19.50
N ALA A 56 -9.69 -4.14 19.64
CA ALA A 56 -9.51 -4.77 20.94
C ALA A 56 -8.25 -4.24 21.65
N GLU A 57 -7.17 -4.05 20.92
CA GLU A 57 -5.91 -3.53 21.49
C GLU A 57 -5.83 -1.99 21.48
N ALA A 58 -6.73 -1.31 20.76
CA ALA A 58 -6.69 0.13 20.51
C ALA A 58 -5.35 0.56 19.88
N ARG A 59 -4.96 -0.15 18.81
CA ARG A 59 -3.70 0.08 18.08
C ARG A 59 -3.93 -0.01 16.59
N TRP A 60 -3.16 0.76 15.83
CA TRP A 60 -3.05 0.54 14.39
C TRP A 60 -2.15 -0.64 14.13
N PHE A 61 -2.63 -1.61 13.36
CA PHE A 61 -1.82 -2.73 12.88
C PHE A 61 -1.52 -2.52 11.40
N MET A 62 -0.30 -2.88 11.00
CA MET A 62 0.14 -2.97 9.61
C MET A 62 0.54 -4.41 9.36
N PHE A 63 -0.20 -5.09 8.49
CA PHE A 63 0.22 -6.36 7.92
C PHE A 63 1.11 -6.08 6.72
N TYR A 64 2.11 -6.91 6.50
CA TYR A 64 3.00 -6.79 5.33
C TYR A 64 3.44 -8.17 4.87
N THR A 65 3.58 -8.34 3.56
CA THR A 65 4.39 -9.43 3.00
C THR A 65 5.80 -9.28 3.56
N ASN A 66 6.32 -10.33 4.18
CA ASN A 66 7.74 -10.38 4.51
C ASN A 66 8.49 -11.15 3.42
N ARG A 67 9.75 -10.77 3.16
CA ARG A 67 10.61 -11.40 2.14
C ARG A 67 11.99 -11.61 2.77
N ARG A 68 12.61 -12.77 2.55
CA ARG A 68 13.91 -13.20 3.07
C ARG A 68 15.09 -12.46 2.41
N ALA A 69 15.06 -11.13 2.40
CA ALA A 69 15.99 -10.30 1.64
C ALA A 69 17.44 -10.39 2.13
N ASN A 70 17.63 -10.61 3.44
CA ASN A 70 18.94 -10.76 4.06
C ASN A 70 19.45 -12.22 4.14
N VAL A 71 18.69 -13.20 3.66
CA VAL A 71 19.09 -14.62 3.70
C VAL A 71 20.03 -14.94 2.54
N ALA A 72 21.25 -15.36 2.88
CA ALA A 72 22.28 -15.71 1.92
C ALA A 72 21.98 -17.03 1.20
N GLY A 73 22.55 -17.21 0.00
CA GLY A 73 22.50 -18.47 -0.74
C GLY A 73 21.15 -18.81 -1.39
N LEU A 74 20.16 -17.91 -1.32
CA LEU A 74 18.89 -18.09 -2.03
C LEU A 74 19.04 -17.74 -3.51
N ASP A 75 18.54 -18.64 -4.36
CA ASP A 75 18.60 -18.52 -5.82
C ASP A 75 17.30 -17.98 -6.41
N GLY A 76 17.40 -17.30 -7.55
CA GLY A 76 16.26 -16.73 -8.27
C GLY A 76 15.34 -15.90 -7.37
N VAL A 77 14.06 -16.27 -7.34
CA VAL A 77 13.03 -15.58 -6.57
C VAL A 77 12.72 -16.23 -5.23
N ALA A 78 13.48 -17.26 -4.82
CA ALA A 78 13.21 -17.98 -3.57
C ALA A 78 13.15 -17.06 -2.34
N TRP A 79 13.86 -15.94 -2.36
CA TRP A 79 13.85 -14.93 -1.30
C TRP A 79 12.47 -14.27 -1.08
N VAL A 80 11.55 -14.26 -2.05
CA VAL A 80 10.19 -13.77 -1.84
C VAL A 80 9.22 -14.83 -1.31
N HIS A 81 9.68 -16.07 -1.13
CA HIS A 81 8.88 -17.20 -0.68
C HIS A 81 9.24 -17.65 0.73
N GLY A 82 8.41 -18.51 1.33
CA GLY A 82 8.65 -19.20 2.59
C GLY A 82 8.61 -18.25 3.77
N THR A 83 7.70 -17.29 3.72
CA THR A 83 7.59 -16.21 4.70
C THR A 83 6.19 -16.11 5.28
N PRO A 84 6.08 -15.73 6.56
CA PRO A 84 4.81 -15.35 7.14
C PRO A 84 4.38 -13.96 6.66
N VAL A 85 3.14 -13.59 6.98
CA VAL A 85 2.71 -12.19 6.99
C VAL A 85 3.16 -11.56 8.31
N GLY A 86 4.01 -10.54 8.24
CA GLY A 86 4.46 -9.81 9.42
C GLY A 86 3.42 -8.80 9.90
N ILE A 87 3.49 -8.46 11.19
CA ILE A 87 2.64 -7.45 11.83
C ILE A 87 3.53 -6.41 12.50
N ALA A 88 3.31 -5.15 12.16
CA ALA A 88 3.80 -3.99 12.90
C ALA A 88 2.63 -3.26 13.58
N GLU A 89 2.91 -2.58 14.68
CA GLU A 89 1.89 -1.82 15.41
C GLU A 89 2.32 -0.37 15.68
N SER A 90 1.32 0.51 15.75
CA SER A 90 1.48 1.92 16.10
C SER A 90 0.43 2.35 17.13
N THR A 91 0.88 3.11 18.13
CA THR A 91 0.04 3.67 19.21
C THR A 91 -0.02 5.20 19.17
N ASP A 92 0.53 5.83 18.14
CA ASP A 92 0.73 7.28 18.08
C ASP A 92 0.13 7.92 16.82
N GLY A 93 -0.96 7.34 16.33
CA GLY A 93 -1.66 7.81 15.14
C GLY A 93 -0.96 7.43 13.83
N GLY A 94 -0.18 6.34 13.83
CA GLY A 94 0.50 5.82 12.64
C GLY A 94 1.87 6.45 12.38
N ALA A 95 2.42 7.22 13.33
CA ALA A 95 3.67 7.96 13.13
C ALA A 95 4.90 7.10 13.37
N THR A 96 4.88 6.21 14.36
CA THR A 96 5.95 5.25 14.61
C THR A 96 5.41 3.84 14.65
N TRP A 97 6.20 2.89 14.15
CA TRP A 97 5.82 1.49 14.00
C TRP A 97 6.87 0.58 14.61
N THR A 98 6.42 -0.42 15.36
CA THR A 98 7.29 -1.44 15.94
C THR A 98 6.80 -2.83 15.56
N ARG A 99 7.72 -3.78 15.39
CA ARG A 99 7.33 -5.15 15.03
C ARG A 99 6.57 -5.79 16.19
N ARG A 100 5.36 -6.26 15.91
CA ARG A 100 4.47 -6.95 16.86
C ARG A 100 4.68 -8.47 16.84
N GLY A 101 4.90 -9.04 15.67
CA GLY A 101 4.96 -10.49 15.48
C GLY A 101 4.61 -10.87 14.05
N ASP A 102 4.18 -12.12 13.88
CA ASP A 102 3.66 -12.64 12.61
C ASP A 102 2.19 -13.07 12.80
N ALA A 103 1.39 -12.96 11.75
CA ALA A 103 0.05 -13.52 11.72
C ALA A 103 0.11 -15.05 11.81
N ARG A 104 -0.82 -15.65 12.56
CA ARG A 104 -0.91 -17.10 12.74
C ARG A 104 -2.08 -17.65 11.93
N PHE A 105 -1.79 -18.45 10.93
CA PHE A 105 -2.81 -19.06 10.07
C PHE A 105 -3.08 -20.50 10.49
N HIS A 106 -4.36 -20.86 10.60
CA HIS A 106 -4.82 -22.16 11.06
C HIS A 106 -5.68 -22.83 9.99
N GLY A 107 -5.40 -24.11 9.73
CA GLY A 107 -6.22 -24.93 8.82
C GLY A 107 -6.01 -24.64 7.33
N LEU A 108 -4.88 -24.03 6.95
CA LEU A 108 -4.52 -23.86 5.55
C LEU A 108 -4.40 -25.22 4.83
N PRO A 109 -4.74 -25.30 3.54
CA PRO A 109 -4.59 -26.53 2.78
C PRO A 109 -3.12 -26.92 2.67
N ALA A 110 -2.84 -28.22 2.75
CA ALA A 110 -1.49 -28.72 2.52
C ALA A 110 -1.08 -28.44 1.05
N PRO A 111 0.14 -27.94 0.81
CA PRO A 111 0.60 -27.68 -0.55
C PRO A 111 0.75 -29.00 -1.31
N GLU A 112 0.03 -29.16 -2.43
CA GLU A 112 0.32 -30.23 -3.38
C GLU A 112 1.59 -29.87 -4.18
N GLY A 113 2.63 -30.71 -4.08
CA GLY A 113 3.84 -30.59 -4.92
C GLY A 113 4.88 -29.54 -4.49
N GLY A 114 4.77 -28.95 -3.29
CA GLY A 114 5.80 -28.06 -2.73
C GLY A 114 7.04 -28.82 -2.21
N GLU A 115 8.23 -28.23 -2.33
CA GLU A 115 9.44 -28.78 -1.70
C GLU A 115 9.32 -28.72 -0.17
N ALA A 116 9.27 -29.89 0.46
CA ALA A 116 9.25 -30.06 1.92
C ALA A 116 10.60 -29.62 2.56
N GLY A 117 10.83 -28.32 2.73
CA GLY A 117 11.90 -27.83 3.60
C GLY A 117 11.61 -28.23 5.06
N ALA A 118 12.64 -28.70 5.76
CA ALA A 118 12.55 -29.32 7.08
C ALA A 118 11.81 -28.45 8.13
N GLY A 119 10.50 -28.67 8.31
CA GLY A 119 9.71 -27.90 9.28
C GLY A 119 8.20 -28.14 9.31
N GLY A 120 7.68 -29.34 9.08
CA GLY A 120 6.23 -29.60 9.21
C GLY A 120 5.35 -29.01 8.09
N LYS A 121 4.05 -29.34 8.11
CA LYS A 121 3.12 -29.18 6.97
C LYS A 121 2.80 -27.72 6.58
N ASP A 122 3.01 -26.76 7.49
CA ASP A 122 2.69 -25.34 7.26
C ASP A 122 3.92 -24.47 6.94
N ALA A 123 5.15 -24.95 7.20
CA ALA A 123 6.36 -24.09 7.19
C ALA A 123 6.88 -23.71 5.79
N LEU A 124 6.12 -23.99 4.73
CA LEU A 124 6.56 -23.83 3.35
C LEU A 124 5.56 -23.08 2.48
N LEU A 125 4.40 -22.77 3.03
CA LEU A 125 3.45 -21.88 2.39
C LEU A 125 4.04 -20.49 2.37
N THR A 126 3.79 -19.82 1.26
CA THR A 126 4.23 -18.46 1.01
C THR A 126 3.00 -17.57 0.98
N HIS A 127 3.03 -16.49 1.74
CA HIS A 127 1.90 -15.61 1.97
C HIS A 127 2.22 -14.21 1.46
N TRP A 128 1.43 -13.70 0.51
CA TRP A 128 1.64 -12.39 -0.11
C TRP A 128 0.41 -11.50 -0.05
N ALA A 129 0.67 -10.20 0.02
CA ALA A 129 -0.27 -9.11 -0.23
C ALA A 129 -1.63 -9.33 0.46
N PRO A 130 -1.66 -9.32 1.81
CA PRO A 130 -2.93 -9.39 2.53
C PRO A 130 -3.77 -8.14 2.25
N ASP A 131 -5.06 -8.33 2.04
CA ASP A 131 -6.07 -7.28 2.22
C ASP A 131 -6.98 -7.64 3.39
N VAL A 132 -7.23 -6.67 4.28
CA VAL A 132 -7.90 -6.91 5.56
C VAL A 132 -9.02 -5.91 5.77
N ILE A 133 -10.22 -6.42 6.04
CA ILE A 133 -11.41 -5.62 6.33
C ILE A 133 -12.11 -6.09 7.60
N GLY A 134 -12.84 -5.20 8.26
CA GLY A 134 -13.72 -5.55 9.39
C GLY A 134 -15.19 -5.53 8.97
N HIS A 135 -15.93 -6.59 9.29
CA HIS A 135 -17.37 -6.70 9.03
C HIS A 135 -18.05 -7.55 10.12
N ASP A 136 -19.19 -7.08 10.65
CA ASP A 136 -20.03 -7.82 11.61
C ASP A 136 -19.28 -8.44 12.81
N GLY A 137 -18.32 -7.69 13.35
CA GLY A 137 -17.53 -8.10 14.52
C GLY A 137 -16.44 -9.13 14.23
N LEU A 138 -16.15 -9.39 12.95
CA LEU A 138 -15.09 -10.26 12.48
C LEU A 138 -14.15 -9.46 11.55
N TYR A 139 -12.89 -9.88 11.51
CA TYR A 139 -11.95 -9.44 10.51
C TYR A 139 -11.84 -10.50 9.42
N HIS A 140 -11.81 -10.08 8.17
CA HIS A 140 -11.65 -10.92 7.00
C HIS A 140 -10.35 -10.55 6.32
N MET A 141 -9.55 -11.55 5.98
CA MET A 141 -8.35 -11.38 5.18
C MET A 141 -8.48 -12.16 3.87
N PHE A 142 -8.14 -11.50 2.78
CA PHE A 142 -7.98 -12.11 1.47
C PHE A 142 -6.49 -12.08 1.13
N LEU A 143 -5.89 -13.26 1.03
CA LEU A 143 -4.45 -13.44 1.03
C LEU A 143 -4.02 -14.28 -0.16
N THR A 144 -2.94 -13.87 -0.82
CA THR A 144 -2.34 -14.69 -1.86
C THR A 144 -1.55 -15.82 -1.22
N LEU A 145 -1.90 -17.06 -1.53
CA LEU A 145 -1.25 -18.27 -1.05
C LEU A 145 -0.50 -18.96 -2.20
N VAL A 146 0.79 -19.15 -2.02
CA VAL A 146 1.66 -19.88 -2.94
C VAL A 146 2.09 -21.18 -2.26
N PRO A 147 1.94 -22.35 -2.91
CA PRO A 147 2.08 -23.66 -2.27
C PRO A 147 3.55 -24.11 -2.19
N GLY A 148 4.46 -23.24 -1.75
CA GLY A 148 5.87 -23.60 -1.61
C GLY A 148 6.86 -22.45 -1.74
N VAL A 149 8.12 -22.85 -1.69
CA VAL A 149 9.29 -22.03 -2.03
C VAL A 149 9.77 -22.41 -3.42
N PHE A 150 9.85 -21.42 -4.31
CA PHE A 150 10.21 -21.64 -5.70
C PHE A 150 11.33 -20.70 -6.14
N LYS A 151 12.08 -21.11 -7.16
CA LYS A 151 13.20 -20.32 -7.72
C LYS A 151 12.79 -19.48 -8.92
N ASP A 152 11.59 -19.71 -9.46
CA ASP A 152 11.01 -18.96 -10.58
C ASP A 152 9.51 -18.67 -10.39
N TRP A 153 8.90 -17.97 -11.34
CA TRP A 153 7.50 -17.51 -11.28
C TRP A 153 6.49 -18.44 -11.95
N ARG A 154 6.80 -19.70 -12.26
CA ARG A 154 5.95 -20.60 -13.08
C ARG A 154 5.06 -21.54 -12.26
N HIS A 155 4.71 -21.16 -11.03
CA HIS A 155 3.99 -22.02 -10.07
C HIS A 155 2.56 -21.53 -9.80
N PRO A 156 1.63 -22.38 -9.37
CA PRO A 156 0.28 -21.94 -9.04
C PRO A 156 0.28 -20.98 -7.85
N ARG A 157 -0.75 -20.16 -7.76
CA ARG A 157 -1.06 -19.32 -6.58
C ARG A 157 -2.51 -18.89 -6.62
N ASP A 158 -3.13 -18.93 -5.46
CA ASP A 158 -4.57 -18.69 -5.28
C ASP A 158 -4.80 -17.60 -4.24
N ILE A 159 -6.01 -17.04 -4.23
CA ILE A 159 -6.46 -16.16 -3.15
C ILE A 159 -7.29 -16.99 -2.16
N VAL A 160 -6.90 -16.96 -0.89
CA VAL A 160 -7.62 -17.61 0.21
C VAL A 160 -8.35 -16.59 1.07
N HIS A 161 -9.48 -17.01 1.64
CA HIS A 161 -10.25 -16.26 2.62
C HIS A 161 -9.96 -16.81 4.03
N LEU A 162 -9.60 -15.89 4.92
CA LEU A 162 -9.29 -16.14 6.32
C LEU A 162 -10.15 -15.23 7.21
N THR A 163 -10.49 -15.69 8.40
CA THR A 163 -11.20 -14.88 9.40
C THR A 163 -10.47 -14.81 10.74
N SER A 164 -10.60 -13.68 11.44
CA SER A 164 -10.00 -13.47 12.76
C SER A 164 -10.89 -12.62 13.66
N ARG A 165 -10.79 -12.83 14.97
CA ARG A 165 -11.43 -11.97 15.99
C ARG A 165 -10.46 -10.96 16.61
N ASP A 166 -9.16 -11.17 16.48
CA ASP A 166 -8.12 -10.43 17.21
C ASP A 166 -7.02 -9.86 16.31
N LEU A 167 -7.09 -10.09 14.99
CA LEU A 167 -6.09 -9.71 13.99
C LEU A 167 -4.74 -10.46 14.13
N ILE A 168 -4.66 -11.47 14.99
CA ILE A 168 -3.45 -12.27 15.22
C ILE A 168 -3.66 -13.71 14.77
N ASP A 169 -4.72 -14.36 15.25
CA ASP A 169 -5.08 -15.74 14.91
C ASP A 169 -6.15 -15.77 13.83
N TRP A 170 -5.81 -16.42 12.72
CA TRP A 170 -6.59 -16.45 11.48
C TRP A 170 -7.00 -17.87 11.14
N ARG A 171 -8.29 -18.10 10.96
CA ARG A 171 -8.87 -19.37 10.56
C ARG A 171 -9.11 -19.37 9.05
N TYR A 172 -8.65 -20.41 8.36
CA TYR A 172 -8.99 -20.65 6.96
C TYR A 172 -10.48 -20.92 6.79
N GLU A 173 -11.10 -20.23 5.83
CA GLU A 173 -12.49 -20.46 5.42
C GLU A 173 -12.57 -21.14 4.05
N SER A 174 -11.91 -20.59 3.03
CA SER A 174 -11.98 -21.13 1.67
C SER A 174 -10.84 -20.65 0.77
N THR A 175 -10.67 -21.34 -0.36
CA THR A 175 -9.88 -20.86 -1.50
C THR A 175 -10.84 -20.38 -2.57
N LEU A 176 -10.67 -19.14 -3.04
CA LEU A 176 -11.60 -18.54 -4.00
C LEU A 176 -11.44 -19.18 -5.38
N LYS A 177 -12.58 -19.44 -6.04
CA LYS A 177 -12.62 -19.89 -7.44
C LYS A 177 -12.69 -18.67 -8.35
N LEU A 178 -11.53 -18.20 -8.80
CA LEU A 178 -11.37 -17.03 -9.67
C LEU A 178 -11.03 -17.45 -11.11
N ALA A 179 -10.70 -16.48 -11.96
CA ALA A 179 -10.55 -16.70 -13.40
C ALA A 179 -9.41 -17.67 -13.79
N SER A 180 -8.42 -17.91 -12.92
CA SER A 180 -7.32 -18.84 -13.21
C SER A 180 -6.60 -19.35 -11.96
N ASP A 181 -5.63 -20.25 -12.16
CA ASP A 181 -4.71 -20.83 -11.16
C ASP A 181 -3.51 -19.93 -10.82
N ARG A 182 -3.55 -18.68 -11.26
CA ARG A 182 -2.45 -17.73 -11.14
C ARG A 182 -2.97 -16.33 -10.91
N VAL A 183 -3.54 -16.14 -9.72
CA VAL A 183 -4.21 -14.92 -9.27
C VAL A 183 -3.58 -14.43 -7.97
N ILE A 184 -3.41 -13.11 -7.85
CA ILE A 184 -2.75 -12.49 -6.69
C ILE A 184 -3.42 -11.16 -6.31
N ASP A 185 -3.01 -10.62 -5.16
CA ASP A 185 -3.22 -9.23 -4.77
C ASP A 185 -4.69 -8.82 -4.72
N ALA A 186 -5.44 -9.45 -3.82
CA ALA A 186 -6.84 -9.11 -3.60
C ALA A 186 -6.98 -7.71 -2.99
N CYS A 187 -8.06 -7.00 -3.31
CA CYS A 187 -8.57 -5.89 -2.52
C CYS A 187 -10.09 -5.94 -2.48
N VAL A 188 -10.68 -5.83 -1.30
CA VAL A 188 -12.12 -5.96 -1.07
C VAL A 188 -12.74 -4.64 -0.63
N PHE A 189 -13.85 -4.26 -1.26
CA PHE A 189 -14.60 -3.05 -0.93
C PHE A 189 -16.12 -3.32 -0.92
N PRO A 190 -16.88 -2.71 0.02
CA PRO A 190 -18.33 -2.86 0.05
C PRO A 190 -19.00 -2.16 -1.15
N LEU A 191 -20.06 -2.77 -1.68
CA LEU A 191 -20.85 -2.18 -2.76
C LEU A 191 -21.98 -1.28 -2.20
N PRO A 192 -22.33 -0.16 -2.87
CA PRO A 192 -23.40 0.73 -2.42
C PRO A 192 -24.77 0.07 -2.27
N GLY A 193 -25.05 -0.99 -3.04
CA GLY A 193 -26.29 -1.76 -3.00
C GLY A 193 -26.29 -2.93 -2.01
N GLY A 194 -25.26 -3.05 -1.18
CA GLY A 194 -25.00 -4.22 -0.36
C GLY A 194 -24.14 -5.26 -1.07
N GLY A 195 -23.57 -6.17 -0.28
CA GLY A 195 -22.53 -7.09 -0.75
C GLY A 195 -21.18 -6.41 -0.93
N TRP A 196 -20.30 -7.13 -1.62
CA TRP A 196 -18.86 -6.86 -1.67
C TRP A 196 -18.32 -7.11 -3.06
N ARG A 197 -17.26 -6.38 -3.40
CA ARG A 197 -16.47 -6.62 -4.60
C ARG A 197 -15.01 -6.83 -4.21
N LEU A 198 -14.40 -7.82 -4.83
CA LEU A 198 -12.97 -8.10 -4.76
C LEU A 198 -12.36 -7.79 -6.12
N TRP A 199 -11.31 -6.99 -6.15
CA TRP A 199 -10.44 -6.80 -7.30
C TRP A 199 -9.17 -7.62 -7.09
N TYR A 200 -8.63 -8.16 -8.18
CA TYR A 200 -7.43 -8.99 -8.11
C TYR A 200 -6.66 -8.97 -9.43
N ASN A 201 -5.40 -9.36 -9.38
CA ASN A 201 -4.57 -9.52 -10.56
C ASN A 201 -4.71 -10.92 -11.17
N ASN A 202 -4.99 -11.01 -12.46
CA ASN A 202 -4.99 -12.26 -13.21
C ASN A 202 -3.72 -12.35 -14.06
N GLU A 203 -2.73 -13.09 -13.56
CA GLU A 203 -1.43 -13.18 -14.24
C GLU A 203 -1.50 -13.97 -15.54
N ARG A 204 -2.49 -14.85 -15.73
CA ARG A 204 -2.65 -15.63 -16.98
C ARG A 204 -3.08 -14.75 -18.14
N ASP A 205 -3.77 -13.65 -17.85
CA ASP A 205 -4.22 -12.67 -18.82
C ASP A 205 -3.35 -11.41 -18.76
N GLY A 206 -2.03 -11.60 -18.93
CA GLY A 206 -1.09 -10.49 -19.08
C GLY A 206 -1.04 -9.52 -17.89
N LYS A 207 -1.30 -9.99 -16.66
CA LYS A 207 -1.38 -9.15 -15.45
C LYS A 207 -2.52 -8.11 -15.49
N SER A 208 -3.63 -8.43 -16.15
CA SER A 208 -4.84 -7.61 -16.12
C SER A 208 -5.52 -7.66 -14.74
N ILE A 209 -6.16 -6.55 -14.33
CA ILE A 209 -7.01 -6.52 -13.14
C ILE A 209 -8.41 -7.06 -13.49
N TYR A 210 -8.89 -7.97 -12.65
CA TYR A 210 -10.19 -8.64 -12.70
C TYR A 210 -10.99 -8.29 -11.44
N TYR A 211 -12.28 -8.65 -11.43
CA TYR A 211 -13.10 -8.53 -10.23
C TYR A 211 -14.09 -9.68 -10.06
N ALA A 212 -14.50 -9.90 -8.80
CA ALA A 212 -15.54 -10.83 -8.40
C ALA A 212 -16.48 -10.15 -7.41
N ASP A 213 -17.75 -10.54 -7.43
CA ASP A 213 -18.76 -10.02 -6.49
C ASP A 213 -19.19 -11.11 -5.50
N SER A 214 -19.48 -10.70 -4.27
CA SER A 214 -19.98 -11.57 -3.21
C SER A 214 -21.14 -10.93 -2.45
N PRO A 215 -22.21 -11.67 -2.12
CA PRO A 215 -23.26 -11.17 -1.24
C PRO A 215 -22.84 -11.13 0.23
N ASP A 216 -21.84 -11.91 0.64
CA ASP A 216 -21.60 -12.24 2.06
C ASP A 216 -20.12 -12.36 2.48
N LEU A 217 -19.16 -12.10 1.59
CA LEU A 217 -17.70 -12.33 1.73
C LEU A 217 -17.24 -13.79 1.62
N TYR A 218 -18.15 -14.76 1.62
CA TYR A 218 -17.82 -16.20 1.58
C TYR A 218 -18.01 -16.79 0.18
N HIS A 219 -19.04 -16.35 -0.54
CA HIS A 219 -19.39 -16.88 -1.85
C HIS A 219 -19.09 -15.85 -2.94
N TRP A 220 -18.15 -16.17 -3.82
CA TRP A 220 -17.66 -15.26 -4.85
C TRP A 220 -18.07 -15.72 -6.25
N THR A 221 -18.50 -14.77 -7.07
CA THR A 221 -18.76 -14.96 -8.50
C THR A 221 -17.82 -14.09 -9.30
N ASP A 222 -16.90 -14.70 -10.05
CA ASP A 222 -16.03 -13.97 -10.98
C ASP A 222 -16.85 -13.22 -12.04
N LYS A 223 -16.41 -12.01 -12.38
CA LYS A 223 -17.05 -11.11 -13.35
C LYS A 223 -16.14 -10.73 -14.51
N GLY A 224 -14.92 -11.29 -14.57
CA GLY A 224 -13.96 -11.03 -15.62
C GLY A 224 -13.15 -9.74 -15.43
N LYS A 225 -12.58 -9.28 -16.54
CA LYS A 225 -11.66 -8.14 -16.61
C LYS A 225 -12.38 -6.83 -16.26
N VAL A 226 -11.71 -5.98 -15.49
CA VAL A 226 -12.21 -4.63 -15.14
C VAL A 226 -12.03 -3.69 -16.32
N SER A 227 -13.13 -3.05 -16.76
CA SER A 227 -13.07 -2.07 -17.84
C SER A 227 -12.40 -0.76 -17.40
N GLY A 228 -11.46 -0.28 -18.22
CA GLY A 228 -10.71 0.96 -17.98
C GLY A 228 -9.50 0.81 -17.05
N VAL A 229 -9.32 -0.38 -16.45
CA VAL A 229 -8.14 -0.73 -15.64
C VAL A 229 -7.38 -1.90 -16.28
N GLY A 230 -8.10 -2.99 -16.60
CA GLY A 230 -7.51 -4.26 -17.02
C GLY A 230 -6.74 -4.21 -18.35
N GLU A 231 -6.88 -3.13 -19.12
CA GLU A 231 -6.12 -2.88 -20.35
C GLU A 231 -4.68 -2.42 -20.07
N ARG A 232 -4.37 -2.04 -18.82
CA ARG A 232 -3.03 -1.67 -18.35
C ARG A 232 -2.50 -2.78 -17.43
N PRO A 233 -1.49 -3.56 -17.86
CA PRO A 233 -0.84 -4.55 -16.99
C PRO A 233 -0.31 -3.92 -15.71
N GLY A 234 -0.59 -4.56 -14.58
CA GLY A 234 -0.16 -4.14 -13.25
C GLY A 234 -0.49 -5.18 -12.19
N GLU A 235 -0.35 -4.84 -10.92
CA GLU A 235 -0.73 -5.67 -9.76
C GLU A 235 -1.12 -4.79 -8.56
N GLY A 236 -1.42 -5.38 -7.41
CA GLY A 236 -1.80 -4.62 -6.22
C GLY A 236 -2.93 -3.60 -6.39
N PRO A 237 -4.12 -3.98 -6.91
CA PRO A 237 -5.25 -3.07 -6.88
C PRO A 237 -5.58 -2.72 -5.43
N PHE A 238 -5.79 -1.44 -5.13
CA PHE A 238 -6.27 -1.00 -3.82
C PHE A 238 -7.38 0.04 -3.97
N VAL A 239 -8.58 -0.26 -3.49
CA VAL A 239 -9.79 0.55 -3.65
C VAL A 239 -10.17 1.24 -2.35
N PHE A 240 -10.45 2.53 -2.43
CA PHE A 240 -10.92 3.31 -1.28
C PHE A 240 -11.87 4.43 -1.73
N ARG A 241 -12.69 4.93 -0.80
CA ARG A 241 -13.56 6.08 -1.03
C ARG A 241 -13.05 7.30 -0.29
N TRP A 242 -12.81 8.39 -1.00
CA TRP A 242 -12.38 9.65 -0.40
C TRP A 242 -12.87 10.84 -1.21
N LYS A 243 -13.31 11.90 -0.50
CA LYS A 243 -13.87 13.13 -1.09
C LYS A 243 -14.96 12.87 -2.16
N GLY A 244 -15.90 12.00 -1.82
CA GLY A 244 -17.08 11.73 -2.65
C GLY A 244 -16.85 10.84 -3.86
N ARG A 245 -15.64 10.33 -4.08
CA ARG A 245 -15.29 9.45 -5.21
C ARG A 245 -14.71 8.12 -4.76
N HIS A 246 -14.82 7.10 -5.60
CA HIS A 246 -14.04 5.87 -5.45
C HIS A 246 -12.75 6.02 -6.23
N TRP A 247 -11.66 5.58 -5.61
CA TRP A 247 -10.32 5.57 -6.17
C TRP A 247 -9.80 4.15 -6.18
N MET A 248 -9.02 3.82 -7.20
CA MET A 248 -8.22 2.61 -7.26
C MET A 248 -6.78 2.99 -7.57
N LEU A 249 -5.84 2.45 -6.80
CA LEU A 249 -4.41 2.48 -7.10
C LEU A 249 -4.01 1.10 -7.60
N VAL A 250 -3.12 1.04 -8.59
CA VAL A 250 -2.59 -0.22 -9.15
C VAL A 250 -1.09 -0.03 -9.36
N ASP A 251 -0.26 -0.95 -8.88
CA ASP A 251 1.17 -0.95 -9.16
C ASP A 251 1.42 -1.29 -10.63
N LEU A 252 2.00 -0.34 -11.38
CA LEU A 252 2.30 -0.50 -12.81
C LEU A 252 3.80 -0.76 -13.06
N TRP A 253 4.55 -1.05 -11.99
CA TRP A 253 6.02 -1.17 -11.96
C TRP A 253 6.76 0.08 -12.43
N ARG A 254 6.07 1.23 -12.41
CA ARG A 254 6.56 2.57 -12.77
C ARG A 254 5.79 3.64 -12.00
N GLY A 255 5.55 3.36 -10.72
CA GLY A 255 4.58 4.06 -9.89
C GLY A 255 3.18 3.47 -10.00
N LEU A 256 2.25 4.09 -9.27
CA LEU A 256 0.88 3.64 -9.10
C LEU A 256 -0.04 4.32 -10.12
N GLY A 257 -0.68 3.53 -10.96
CA GLY A 257 -1.79 4.00 -11.78
C GLY A 257 -2.93 4.46 -10.88
N VAL A 258 -3.46 5.66 -11.12
CA VAL A 258 -4.61 6.19 -10.39
C VAL A 258 -5.84 6.09 -11.27
N TYR A 259 -6.91 5.53 -10.73
CA TYR A 259 -8.19 5.42 -11.41
C TYR A 259 -9.29 5.96 -10.50
N ARG A 260 -10.31 6.56 -11.10
CA ARG A 260 -11.51 7.01 -10.38
C ARG A 260 -12.76 6.37 -10.96
N SER A 261 -13.75 6.14 -10.09
CA SER A 261 -15.06 5.62 -10.47
C SER A 261 -16.16 6.23 -9.61
N ASP A 262 -17.32 6.43 -10.23
CA ASP A 262 -18.54 6.83 -9.52
C ASP A 262 -19.39 5.60 -9.12
N ASP A 263 -19.20 4.45 -9.77
CA ASP A 263 -20.06 3.25 -9.67
C ASP A 263 -19.32 1.95 -9.31
N LEU A 264 -18.00 1.99 -9.10
CA LEU A 264 -17.10 0.85 -8.86
C LEU A 264 -17.00 -0.16 -10.01
N LEU A 265 -17.60 0.13 -11.17
CA LEU A 265 -17.62 -0.71 -12.36
C LEU A 265 -16.76 -0.10 -13.47
N ASN A 266 -17.00 1.17 -13.77
CA ASN A 266 -16.36 1.90 -14.84
C ASN A 266 -15.29 2.80 -14.26
N TRP A 267 -14.05 2.58 -14.69
CA TRP A 267 -12.90 3.28 -14.16
C TRP A 267 -12.29 4.20 -15.21
N THR A 268 -12.00 5.43 -14.81
CA THR A 268 -11.27 6.40 -15.63
C THR A 268 -9.87 6.58 -15.07
N ALA A 269 -8.86 6.28 -15.88
CA ALA A 269 -7.47 6.52 -15.52
C ALA A 269 -7.15 8.01 -15.45
N GLN A 270 -6.37 8.40 -14.44
CA GLN A 270 -5.60 9.63 -14.45
C GLN A 270 -4.44 9.51 -15.46
N ALA A 271 -4.00 10.65 -16.01
CA ALA A 271 -2.87 10.70 -16.94
C ALA A 271 -1.56 10.31 -16.24
N ASP A 272 -1.29 10.90 -15.07
CA ASP A 272 -0.07 10.68 -14.31
C ASP A 272 -0.22 9.53 -13.31
N ASN A 273 0.89 8.82 -13.09
CA ASN A 273 1.00 7.81 -12.05
C ASN A 273 1.49 8.45 -10.74
N LEU A 274 0.88 8.08 -9.62
CA LEU A 274 1.36 8.46 -8.29
C LEU A 274 2.69 7.76 -7.99
N LEU A 275 3.61 8.38 -7.26
CA LEU A 275 4.90 7.78 -6.86
C LEU A 275 5.79 7.30 -8.03
N ALA A 276 5.55 7.80 -9.25
CA ALA A 276 6.36 7.50 -10.41
C ALA A 276 7.72 8.21 -10.38
N THR A 277 7.79 9.39 -9.78
CA THR A 277 9.05 10.11 -9.58
C THR A 277 9.71 9.66 -8.28
N PRO A 278 10.98 9.21 -8.31
CA PRO A 278 11.79 8.97 -7.12
C PRO A 278 11.76 10.15 -6.13
N GLY A 279 11.72 9.85 -4.83
CA GLY A 279 11.89 10.84 -3.77
C GLY A 279 13.38 11.06 -3.44
N ARG A 280 13.65 12.00 -2.54
CA ARG A 280 14.99 12.29 -2.00
C ARG A 280 15.24 11.70 -0.61
N GLY A 281 14.20 11.17 0.03
CA GLY A 281 14.30 10.61 1.37
C GLY A 281 15.05 9.28 1.41
N PRO A 282 15.63 8.90 2.57
CA PRO A 282 16.23 7.59 2.75
C PRO A 282 15.28 6.46 2.38
N ASP A 283 15.81 5.48 1.67
CA ASP A 283 15.09 4.33 1.10
C ASP A 283 13.90 4.67 0.19
N ASP A 284 13.78 5.90 -0.30
CA ASP A 284 12.63 6.36 -1.09
C ASP A 284 13.03 6.88 -2.48
N GLY A 285 14.25 6.55 -2.93
CA GLY A 285 14.87 6.99 -4.19
C GLY A 285 14.51 6.19 -5.43
N VAL A 286 13.41 5.43 -5.41
CA VAL A 286 12.93 4.58 -6.53
C VAL A 286 11.42 4.71 -6.70
N ASN A 287 10.80 4.13 -7.72
CA ASN A 287 9.33 4.09 -7.83
C ASN A 287 8.68 3.46 -6.57
N GLY A 288 7.54 4.01 -6.14
CA GLY A 288 6.70 3.34 -5.13
C GLY A 288 5.96 2.16 -5.75
N GLY A 289 5.91 1.03 -5.03
CA GLY A 289 5.17 -0.18 -5.43
C GLY A 289 3.85 -0.36 -4.66
N HIS A 290 3.27 -1.57 -4.73
CA HIS A 290 2.04 -2.00 -4.06
C HIS A 290 1.76 -1.24 -2.75
N CYS A 291 0.56 -0.67 -2.66
CA CYS A 291 0.18 0.23 -1.57
C CYS A 291 -1.14 -0.16 -0.90
N CYS A 292 -1.36 0.39 0.29
CA CYS A 292 -2.69 0.60 0.83
C CYS A 292 -2.93 2.08 1.14
N VAL A 293 -4.20 2.47 1.24
CA VAL A 293 -4.61 3.82 1.64
C VAL A 293 -5.49 3.75 2.87
N VAL A 294 -5.15 4.56 3.88
CA VAL A 294 -6.01 4.78 5.05
C VAL A 294 -6.60 6.17 4.96
N VAL A 295 -7.92 6.25 4.84
CA VAL A 295 -8.67 7.49 5.04
C VAL A 295 -8.92 7.62 6.54
N SER A 296 -8.52 8.74 7.14
CA SER A 296 -8.81 9.02 8.55
C SER A 296 -10.30 8.91 8.83
N ALA A 297 -10.71 8.45 10.01
CA ALA A 297 -12.14 8.33 10.34
C ALA A 297 -12.92 9.66 10.26
N ASP A 298 -12.26 10.81 10.42
CA ASP A 298 -12.88 12.13 10.20
C ASP A 298 -13.12 12.46 8.72
N GLY A 299 -12.66 11.61 7.80
CA GLY A 299 -12.78 11.74 6.35
C GLY A 299 -11.94 12.85 5.72
N GLY A 300 -11.26 13.67 6.53
CA GLY A 300 -10.60 14.88 6.06
C GLY A 300 -9.28 14.61 5.34
N ARG A 301 -8.60 13.53 5.68
CA ARG A 301 -7.23 13.23 5.24
C ARG A 301 -7.06 11.76 4.90
N ALA A 302 -6.14 11.47 3.99
CA ALA A 302 -5.82 10.12 3.58
C ALA A 302 -4.30 9.95 3.44
N TRP A 303 -3.78 8.78 3.81
CA TRP A 303 -2.36 8.44 3.72
C TRP A 303 -2.17 7.18 2.90
N CYS A 304 -1.23 7.24 1.97
CA CYS A 304 -0.82 6.11 1.15
C CYS A 304 0.44 5.49 1.75
N PHE A 305 0.34 4.24 2.18
CA PHE A 305 1.45 3.42 2.63
C PHE A 305 1.90 2.57 1.46
N TYR A 306 3.18 2.56 1.15
CA TYR A 306 3.73 1.86 0.00
C TYR A 306 5.11 1.33 0.34
N PHE A 307 5.59 0.34 -0.42
CA PHE A 307 6.96 -0.13 -0.27
C PHE A 307 7.85 0.35 -1.41
N THR A 308 9.16 0.32 -1.15
CA THR A 308 10.22 0.56 -2.12
C THR A 308 11.26 -0.55 -2.06
N HIS A 309 11.96 -0.77 -3.16
CA HIS A 309 13.21 -1.53 -3.18
C HIS A 309 14.39 -0.56 -3.33
N PRO A 310 14.89 0.00 -2.22
CA PRO A 310 15.79 1.15 -2.27
C PRO A 310 17.14 0.92 -2.95
N GLY A 311 17.61 -0.33 -3.06
CA GLY A 311 18.83 -0.62 -3.84
C GLY A 311 18.61 -0.66 -5.37
N ARG A 312 17.37 -0.53 -5.86
CA ARG A 312 17.05 -0.54 -7.30
C ARG A 312 17.08 0.86 -7.92
N ASP A 313 18.06 1.67 -7.52
CA ASP A 313 18.24 3.08 -7.92
C ASP A 313 19.01 3.25 -9.24
N GLY A 314 19.35 2.15 -9.91
CA GLY A 314 20.03 2.14 -11.20
C GLY A 314 19.67 0.93 -12.07
N THR A 315 20.42 0.76 -13.16
CA THR A 315 20.25 -0.37 -14.08
C THR A 315 20.68 -1.67 -13.40
N ILE A 316 19.72 -2.57 -13.18
CA ILE A 316 19.97 -3.89 -12.60
C ILE A 316 20.57 -4.80 -13.68
N SER A 317 21.76 -5.31 -13.46
CA SER A 317 22.39 -6.31 -14.34
C SER A 317 22.03 -7.74 -13.89
N PRO A 318 22.21 -8.75 -14.76
CA PRO A 318 22.04 -10.15 -14.37
C PRO A 318 22.92 -10.58 -13.19
N ASP A 319 24.10 -9.98 -13.01
CA ASP A 319 25.04 -10.31 -11.94
C ASP A 319 24.57 -9.79 -10.57
N ASP A 320 23.69 -8.78 -10.56
CA ASP A 320 23.17 -8.20 -9.32
C ASP A 320 21.99 -9.01 -8.73
N ARG A 321 21.48 -10.02 -9.44
CA ARG A 321 20.23 -10.75 -9.09
C ARG A 321 20.22 -11.32 -7.67
N ASN A 322 21.39 -11.60 -7.10
CA ASN A 322 21.53 -12.16 -5.76
C ASN A 322 21.96 -11.16 -4.68
N ALA A 323 22.13 -9.89 -5.02
CA ALA A 323 22.51 -8.87 -4.06
C ALA A 323 21.35 -8.57 -3.08
N SER A 324 21.60 -8.74 -1.78
CA SER A 324 20.62 -8.42 -0.73
C SER A 324 20.13 -6.97 -0.80
N ALA A 325 20.98 -6.05 -1.23
CA ALA A 325 20.63 -4.64 -1.43
C ALA A 325 19.49 -4.43 -2.45
N LEU A 326 19.38 -5.28 -3.49
CA LEU A 326 18.30 -5.22 -4.49
C LEU A 326 17.02 -5.92 -4.04
N ARG A 327 17.13 -6.76 -3.00
CA ARG A 327 16.03 -7.54 -2.43
C ARG A 327 15.34 -6.81 -1.29
N ARG A 328 16.12 -6.08 -0.46
CA ARG A 328 15.59 -5.39 0.70
C ARG A 328 14.46 -4.44 0.32
N SER A 329 13.51 -4.27 1.22
CA SER A 329 12.40 -3.34 1.04
C SER A 329 12.00 -2.69 2.35
N SER A 330 11.46 -1.49 2.22
CA SER A 330 11.02 -0.65 3.33
C SER A 330 9.66 -0.06 3.03
N ILE A 331 8.84 0.11 4.07
CA ILE A 331 7.58 0.81 3.97
C ILE A 331 7.81 2.32 4.14
N GLN A 332 7.07 3.08 3.36
CA GLN A 332 7.05 4.54 3.30
C GLN A 332 5.61 5.02 3.44
N VAL A 333 5.42 6.32 3.75
CA VAL A 333 4.09 6.92 3.82
C VAL A 333 4.08 8.36 3.32
N VAL A 334 3.05 8.69 2.55
CA VAL A 334 2.77 10.05 2.07
C VAL A 334 1.33 10.43 2.37
N GLU A 335 1.08 11.72 2.59
CA GLU A 335 -0.28 12.27 2.64
C GLU A 335 -0.78 12.48 1.21
N LEU A 336 -1.96 11.94 0.91
CA LEU A 336 -2.64 12.15 -0.37
C LEU A 336 -3.29 13.53 -0.40
N ARG A 337 -3.29 14.13 -1.58
CA ARG A 337 -4.02 15.35 -1.90
C ARG A 337 -4.93 15.05 -3.08
N GLU A 338 -6.08 15.69 -3.07
CA GLU A 338 -6.98 15.68 -4.21
C GLU A 338 -7.37 17.11 -4.48
N GLU A 339 -7.22 17.50 -5.74
CA GLU A 339 -7.55 18.82 -6.26
C GLU A 339 -8.10 18.67 -7.67
N ASN A 340 -9.27 19.24 -7.94
CA ASN A 340 -9.92 19.23 -9.26
C ASN A 340 -10.07 17.82 -9.87
N GLY A 341 -10.33 16.80 -9.04
CA GLY A 341 -10.51 15.41 -9.48
C GLY A 341 -9.21 14.68 -9.80
N ILE A 342 -8.06 15.21 -9.38
CA ILE A 342 -6.72 14.65 -9.58
C ILE A 342 -6.14 14.30 -8.20
N LEU A 343 -5.72 13.04 -8.04
CA LEU A 343 -5.05 12.56 -6.83
C LEU A 343 -3.54 12.73 -7.00
N SER A 344 -2.88 13.36 -6.03
CA SER A 344 -1.44 13.63 -6.03
C SER A 344 -0.86 13.48 -4.63
N CYS A 345 0.46 13.53 -4.51
CA CYS A 345 1.18 13.62 -3.24
C CYS A 345 2.49 14.39 -3.44
N ASP A 346 2.99 15.02 -2.38
CA ASP A 346 4.36 15.50 -2.32
C ASP A 346 5.19 14.48 -1.55
N ARG A 347 6.06 13.78 -2.27
CA ARG A 347 6.87 12.68 -1.73
C ARG A 347 7.97 13.17 -0.80
N ASP A 348 8.42 14.41 -0.95
CA ASP A 348 9.53 14.99 -0.18
C ASP A 348 9.07 15.94 0.93
N ALA A 349 7.78 16.26 0.99
CA ALA A 349 7.20 16.92 2.14
C ALA A 349 7.29 16.04 3.40
N VAL A 350 7.39 16.70 4.56
CA VAL A 350 7.25 16.00 5.85
C VAL A 350 5.83 15.46 5.96
N THR A 351 5.69 14.14 5.96
CA THR A 351 4.41 13.48 6.19
C THR A 351 4.04 13.60 7.67
N ARG A 352 3.10 14.50 7.98
CA ARG A 352 2.49 14.59 9.32
C ARG A 352 1.26 13.68 9.38
N ILE A 353 1.40 12.52 9.98
CA ILE A 353 0.34 11.50 10.05
C ILE A 353 -0.49 11.66 11.31
N ASP A 354 -1.80 11.45 11.18
CA ASP A 354 -2.81 11.60 12.21
C ASP A 354 -3.97 10.62 11.97
N LEU A 355 -3.65 9.31 12.00
CA LEU A 355 -4.66 8.29 11.79
C LEU A 355 -5.64 8.25 12.97
N LYS A 356 -6.91 8.53 12.67
CA LYS A 356 -8.03 8.40 13.62
C LYS A 356 -8.82 7.13 13.33
N PRO A 357 -9.09 6.30 14.36
CA PRO A 357 -9.66 4.97 14.19
C PRO A 357 -11.15 4.95 13.87
#